data_AF-A0A414DIA3-F1
#
_entry.id   AF-A0A414DIA3-F1
#
_cell.length_a   1.000
_cell.length_b   1.000
_cell.length_c   1.000
_cell.angle_alpha   90.00
_cell.angle_beta   90.00
_cell.angle_gamma   90.00
#
_symmetry.space_group_name_H-M   'P 1'
#
loop_
_entity.id
_entity.type
_entity.pdbx_description
1 polymer ?
#
loop_
_entity_poly.entity_id
_entity_poly.type
_entity_poly.pdbx_seq_one_letter_code
_entity_poly.pdbx_strand_id
1 'polypeptide(L)' 'DDSGTEQVRQILMKHKQRGALIIIACHDADELEFLSDEIIEIAEGKIQPKKDKKSNKQ' A
#
# COMPACT_ATOMS: atom_id res chain seq x y z
N ASP A 1 -6.00 14.39 11.08
CA ASP A 1 -7.40 14.37 11.53
C ASP A 1 -8.02 13.13 10.91
N ASP A 2 -8.51 12.23 11.75
CA ASP A 2 -8.93 10.88 11.38
C ASP A 2 -10.07 10.87 10.36
N SER A 3 -10.83 11.97 10.29
CA SER A 3 -11.87 12.19 9.28
C SER A 3 -11.33 12.24 7.85
N GLY A 4 -10.12 12.80 7.65
CA GLY A 4 -9.52 12.92 6.32
C GLY A 4 -9.05 11.56 5.78
N THR A 5 -8.42 10.76 6.63
CA THR A 5 -7.90 9.43 6.28
C THR A 5 -9.02 8.47 5.87
N GLU A 6 -10.13 8.46 6.62
CA GLU A 6 -11.26 7.60 6.29
C GLU A 6 -11.93 8.01 4.96
N GLN A 7 -12.02 9.30 4.65
CA GLN A 7 -12.55 9.75 3.35
C GLN A 7 -11.69 9.29 2.18
N VAL A 8 -10.36 9.40 2.29
CA VAL A 8 -9.44 8.93 1.26
C VAL A 8 -9.61 7.43 1.05
N ARG A 9 -9.71 6.66 2.14
CA ARG A 9 -9.93 5.21 2.07
C ARG A 9 -11.22 4.85 1.33
N GLN A 10 -12.33 5.53 1.61
CA GLN A 10 -13.61 5.29 0.93
C GLN A 10 -13.50 5.55 -0.59
N ILE A 11 -12.79 6.62 -0.98
CA ILE A 11 -12.55 6.94 -2.39
C ILE A 11 -11.73 5.83 -3.07
N LEU A 12 -10.65 5.39 -2.43
CA LEU A 12 -9.80 4.30 -2.94
C LEU A 12 -10.60 3.01 -3.11
N MET A 13 -11.45 2.65 -2.14
CA MET A 13 -12.29 1.45 -2.22
C MET A 13 -13.31 1.52 -3.35
N LYS A 14 -13.98 2.66 -3.54
CA LYS A 14 -14.89 2.87 -4.69
C LYS A 14 -14.15 2.73 -6.02
N HIS A 15 -12.92 3.22 -6.11
CA HIS A 15 -12.09 3.11 -7.30
C HIS A 15 -11.56 1.70 -7.55
N LYS A 16 -11.26 0.95 -6.49
CA LYS A 16 -10.90 -0.48 -6.57
C LYS A 16 -12.07 -1.30 -7.10
N GLN A 17 -13.28 -1.07 -6.60
CA GLN A 17 -14.49 -1.78 -7.03
C GLN A 17 -14.83 -1.58 -8.51
N ARG A 18 -14.53 -0.41 -9.10
CA ARG A 18 -14.69 -0.17 -10.55
C ARG A 18 -13.55 -0.77 -11.41
N GLY A 19 -12.58 -1.44 -10.80
CA GLY A 19 -11.43 -2.02 -11.50
C GLY A 19 -10.35 -1.02 -11.90
N ALA A 20 -10.22 0.12 -11.21
CA ALA A 20 -9.13 1.06 -11.50
C ALA A 20 -7.79 0.54 -10.98
N LEU A 21 -6.71 0.80 -11.73
CA LEU A 21 -5.35 0.74 -11.20
C LEU A 21 -5.14 1.92 -10.24
N ILE A 22 -4.68 1.62 -9.04
CA ILE A 22 -4.43 2.59 -7.98
C ILE A 22 -2.96 2.52 -7.60
N ILE A 23 -2.30 3.68 -7.55
CA ILE A 23 -0.91 3.81 -7.06
C ILE A 23 -0.96 4.74 -5.85
N ILE A 24 -0.48 4.25 -4.72
CA ILE A 24 -0.43 4.99 -3.45
C ILE A 24 1.04 5.06 -3.03
N ALA A 25 1.47 6.23 -2.57
CA ALA A 25 2.80 6.44 -2.01
C ALA A 25 2.64 7.14 -0.65
N CYS A 26 3.13 6.50 0.41
CA CYS A 26 3.13 7.03 1.76
C CYS A 26 4.44 6.64 2.45
N HIS A 27 4.73 7.28 3.58
CA HIS A 27 5.83 6.89 4.48
C HIS A 27 5.35 5.99 5.62
N ASP A 28 4.03 5.86 5.81
CA ASP A 28 3.42 4.95 6.76
C ASP A 28 3.29 3.55 6.15
N ALA A 29 3.98 2.59 6.75
CA ALA A 29 3.98 1.20 6.27
C ALA A 29 2.67 0.47 6.59
N ASP A 30 2.04 0.76 7.73
CA ASP A 30 0.84 0.06 8.19
C ASP A 30 -0.35 0.43 7.28
N GLU A 31 -0.45 1.71 6.90
CA GLU A 31 -1.46 2.16 5.92
C GLU A 31 -1.25 1.50 4.55
N LEU A 32 0.00 1.40 4.08
CA LEU A 32 0.30 0.76 2.80
C LEU A 32 -0.03 -0.73 2.83
N GLU A 33 0.30 -1.45 3.90
CA GLU A 33 -0.03 -2.87 4.07
C GLU A 33 -1.55 -3.11 4.09
N PHE A 34 -2.30 -2.18 4.65
CA PHE A 34 -3.74 -2.28 4.72
C PHE A 34 -4.46 -1.98 3.40
N LEU A 35 -3.98 -0.98 2.65
CA LEU A 35 -4.66 -0.49 1.45
C LEU A 35 -4.22 -1.18 0.16
N SER A 36 -2.99 -1.70 0.12
CA SER A 36 -2.35 -2.13 -1.12
C SER A 36 -2.49 -3.64 -1.32
N ASP A 37 -2.81 -4.03 -2.55
CA ASP A 37 -2.68 -5.44 -2.97
C ASP A 37 -1.20 -5.82 -3.13
N GLU A 38 -0.35 -4.86 -3.50
CA GLU A 38 1.09 -5.04 -3.73
C GLU A 38 1.86 -3.83 -3.19
N ILE A 39 2.96 -4.07 -2.48
CA ILE A 39 3.86 -3.02 -1.98
C ILE A 39 5.19 -3.10 -2.70
N ILE A 40 5.68 -1.94 -3.14
CA ILE A 40 6.98 -1.77 -3.77
C ILE A 40 7.79 -0.80 -2.91
N GLU A 41 8.92 -1.26 -2.38
CA GLU A 41 9.85 -0.43 -1.62
C GLU A 41 10.77 0.32 -2.60
N ILE A 42 10.87 1.64 -2.45
CA ILE A 42 11.80 2.49 -3.22
C ILE A 42 12.75 3.14 -2.22
N ALA A 43 14.05 2.92 -2.41
CA ALA A 43 15.10 3.52 -1.61
C ALA A 43 16.25 3.97 -2.51
N GLU A 44 16.85 5.12 -2.19
CA GLU A 44 17.99 5.69 -2.94
C GLU A 44 17.72 5.82 -4.46
N GLY A 45 16.48 6.16 -4.83
CA GLY A 45 16.08 6.31 -6.23
C GLY A 45 15.95 4.98 -7.00
N LYS A 46 15.94 3.83 -6.31
CA LYS A 46 15.84 2.50 -6.92
C LYS A 46 14.72 1.68 -6.29
N ILE A 47 14.03 0.91 -7.14
CA ILE A 47 13.09 -0.12 -6.69
C ILE A 47 13.91 -1.23 -6.02
N GLN A 48 13.56 -1.57 -4.79
CA GLN A 48 14.21 -2.63 -4.04
C GLN A 48 13.68 -4.00 -4.51
N PRO A 49 14.53 -5.04 -4.49
CA PRO A 49 14.06 -6.40 -4.72
C PRO A 49 12.97 -6.77 -3.72
N LYS A 50 11.91 -7.45 -4.17
CA LYS A 50 10.90 -7.98 -3.24
C LYS A 50 11.59 -8.87 -2.23
N LYS A 51 11.49 -8.49 -0.95
CA LYS A 51 11.90 -9.37 0.15
C LYS A 51 10.88 -10.49 0.20
N ASP A 52 11.22 -11.66 -0.32
CA ASP A 52 10.44 -12.87 -0.08
C ASP A 52 10.30 -13.01 1.44
N LYS A 53 9.07 -12.91 1.96
CA LYS A 53 8.79 -13.22 3.37
C LYS A 53 9.06 -14.73 3.55
N LYS A 54 10.34 -15.13 3.72
CA LYS A 54 10.71 -16.49 4.09
C LYS A 54 9.96 -16.80 5.38
N SER A 55 9.00 -17.71 5.28
CA SER A 55 8.29 -18.25 6.42
C SER A 55 9.32 -18.89 7.35
N ASN A 56 9.74 -18.16 8.38
CA ASN A 56 10.50 -18.73 9.47
C ASN A 56 9.52 -19.53 10.32
N LYS A 57 9.20 -20.75 9.88
CA LYS A 57 8.58 -21.78 10.73
C LYS A 57 9.71 -22.33 11.60
N GLN A 58 9.79 -21.87 12.84
CA GLN A 58 10.36 -22.67 13.93
C GLN A 58 9.28 -23.60 14.46
#